data_AF-A0A2H5XWJ6-F1
#
_entry.id   AF-A0A2H5XWJ6-F1
#
_cell.length_a   1.000
_cell.length_b   1.000
_cell.length_c   1.000
_cell.angle_alpha   90.00
_cell.angle_beta   90.00
_cell.angle_gamma   90.00
#
_symmetry.space_group_name_H-M   'P 1'
#
loop_
_entity.id
_entity.type
_entity.pdbx_description
1 polymer ?
#
loop_
_entity_poly.entity_id
_entity_poly.type
_entity_poly.pdbx_seq_one_letter_code
_entity_poly.pdbx_strand_id
1 'polypeptide(L)'
;MLQSDDVLAAFARRIAEHATKTVPSIQREAVEEVHLFGWGHALVVPTPGSHSGTAQAARQPLGRILFANTDNDAAPAFENAVAHGARAAEQAMALLKQ
;
A
#
# COMPACT_ATOMS: atom_id res chain seq x y z
N MET A 1 -1.89 18.39 9.99
CA MET A 1 -2.07 16.94 9.73
C MET A 1 -1.26 16.60 8.48
N LEU A 2 -0.70 15.39 8.33
CA LEU A 2 0.16 15.03 7.19
C LEU A 2 -0.53 15.16 5.80
N GLN A 3 -1.85 15.29 5.77
CA GLN A 3 -2.67 15.40 4.57
C GLN A 3 -3.52 16.67 4.54
N SER A 4 -3.07 17.76 5.19
CA SER A 4 -3.77 19.04 5.03
C SER A 4 -3.52 19.63 3.63
N ASP A 5 -4.51 20.36 3.11
CA ASP A 5 -4.46 20.96 1.76
C ASP A 5 -3.18 21.78 1.53
N ASP A 6 -2.76 22.59 2.51
CA ASP A 6 -1.53 23.38 2.41
C ASP A 6 -0.27 22.53 2.24
N VAL A 7 -0.21 21.39 2.92
CA VAL A 7 0.93 20.46 2.87
C VAL A 7 0.95 19.75 1.52
N LEU A 8 -0.21 19.29 1.05
CA LEU A 8 -0.34 18.64 -0.25
C LEU A 8 -0.04 19.62 -1.40
N ALA A 9 -0.53 20.86 -1.32
CA ALA A 9 -0.25 21.90 -2.32
C ALA A 9 1.24 22.29 -2.35
N ALA A 10 1.89 22.39 -1.18
CA ALA A 10 3.33 22.62 -1.11
C ALA A 10 4.13 21.44 -1.71
N PHE A 11 3.70 20.21 -1.45
CA PHE A 11 4.29 19.02 -2.04
C PHE A 11 4.12 18.99 -3.56
N ALA A 12 2.94 19.34 -4.09
CA ALA A 12 2.64 19.40 -5.52
C ALA A 12 3.62 20.33 -6.25
N ARG A 13 3.78 21.55 -5.74
CA ARG A 13 4.69 22.56 -6.31
C ARG A 13 6.13 22.05 -6.35
N ARG A 14 6.60 21.44 -5.24
CA ARG A 14 7.96 20.91 -5.16
C ARG A 14 8.20 19.77 -6.15
N ILE A 15 7.24 18.86 -6.32
CA ILE A 15 7.37 17.75 -7.28
C ILE A 15 7.36 18.26 -8.72
N ALA A 16 6.48 19.20 -9.07
CA ALA A 16 6.47 19.80 -10.40
C ALA A 16 7.81 20.49 -10.73
N GLU A 17 8.38 21.23 -9.77
CA GLU A 17 9.70 21.86 -9.92
C GLU A 17 10.87 20.87 -10.02
N HIS A 18 10.78 19.74 -9.32
CA HIS A 18 11.79 18.69 -9.44
C HIS A 18 11.68 17.95 -10.78
N ALA A 19 10.46 17.66 -11.25
CA ALA A 19 10.24 16.94 -12.49
C ALA A 19 10.91 17.63 -13.69
N THR A 20 10.82 18.96 -13.79
CA THR A 20 11.42 19.74 -14.89
C THR A 20 12.96 19.76 -14.84
N LYS A 21 13.55 19.55 -13.66
CA LYS A 21 15.01 19.46 -13.49
C LYS A 21 15.52 18.05 -13.77
N THR A 22 14.76 17.03 -13.38
CA THR A 22 15.15 15.62 -13.48
C THR A 22 14.88 15.05 -14.88
N VAL A 23 13.84 15.53 -15.56
CA VAL A 23 13.41 15.05 -16.87
C VAL A 23 13.48 16.21 -17.86
N PRO A 24 14.58 16.37 -18.63
CA PRO A 24 14.81 17.54 -19.48
C PRO A 24 13.77 17.78 -20.58
N SER A 25 12.99 16.75 -20.93
CA SER A 25 11.90 16.86 -21.90
C SER A 25 10.63 17.49 -21.32
N ILE A 26 10.52 17.62 -19.99
CA ILE A 26 9.38 18.26 -19.33
C ILE A 26 9.72 19.73 -19.09
N GLN A 27 9.16 20.60 -19.94
CA GLN A 27 9.23 22.04 -19.73
C GLN A 27 8.28 22.44 -18.59
N ARG A 28 8.61 23.52 -17.86
CA ARG A 28 7.79 23.98 -16.72
C ARG A 28 6.39 24.38 -17.17
N GLU A 29 6.30 24.99 -18.33
CA GLU A 29 5.09 25.49 -18.96
C GLU A 29 4.17 24.36 -19.43
N ALA A 30 4.68 23.13 -19.53
CA ALA A 30 3.90 21.95 -19.94
C ALA A 30 3.13 21.29 -18.78
N VAL A 31 3.34 21.71 -17.53
CA VAL A 31 2.63 21.15 -16.36
C VAL A 31 1.34 21.95 -16.14
N GLU A 32 0.21 21.40 -16.58
CA GLU A 32 -1.11 22.03 -16.44
C GLU A 32 -1.78 21.73 -15.09
N GLU A 33 -1.61 20.52 -14.56
CA GLU A 33 -2.27 20.05 -13.34
C GLU A 33 -1.40 19.02 -12.59
N VAL A 34 -1.58 18.95 -11.27
CA VAL A 34 -0.95 17.92 -10.42
C VAL A 34 -2.02 17.27 -9.54
N HIS A 35 -2.25 15.98 -9.75
CA HIS A 35 -3.14 15.16 -8.92
C HIS A 35 -2.34 14.50 -7.79
N LEU A 36 -2.78 14.67 -6.55
CA LEU A 36 -2.11 14.12 -5.37
C LEU A 36 -3.08 13.33 -4.49
N PHE A 37 -2.57 12.23 -3.97
CA PHE A 37 -3.28 11.36 -3.05
C PHE A 37 -2.39 11.07 -1.83
N GLY A 38 -2.87 11.43 -0.65
CA GLY A 38 -2.22 11.10 0.61
C GLY A 38 -2.67 9.73 1.10
N TRP A 39 -1.72 8.81 1.26
CA TRP A 39 -1.99 7.48 1.80
C TRP A 39 -1.33 7.34 3.17
N GLY A 40 -2.09 6.93 4.19
CA GLY A 40 -1.55 6.69 5.53
C GLY A 40 -0.73 5.40 5.62
N HIS A 41 -1.35 4.28 5.21
CA HIS A 41 -0.69 2.98 5.07
C HIS A 41 -0.87 2.50 3.62
N ALA A 42 -0.04 3.02 2.73
CA ALA A 42 -0.14 2.71 1.29
C ALA A 42 0.26 1.26 0.99
N LEU A 43 1.33 0.81 1.64
CA LEU A 43 2.00 -0.45 1.38
C LEU A 43 2.62 -0.93 2.69
N VAL A 44 2.58 -2.23 2.94
CA VAL A 44 3.38 -2.83 4.01
C VAL A 44 4.86 -2.66 3.66
N VAL A 45 5.65 -2.13 4.59
CA VAL A 45 7.10 -1.97 4.42
C VAL A 45 7.79 -2.95 5.37
N PRO A 46 8.37 -4.05 4.85
CA PRO A 46 9.02 -5.04 5.69
C PRO A 46 10.28 -4.46 6.34
N THR A 47 10.51 -4.86 7.58
CA THR A 47 11.74 -4.62 8.33
C THR A 47 12.43 -5.97 8.63
N PRO A 48 13.71 -5.97 9.03
CA PRO A 48 14.35 -7.21 9.46
C PRO A 48 13.51 -7.93 10.52
N GLY A 49 13.14 -9.19 10.24
CA GLY A 49 12.28 -10.00 11.10
C GLY A 49 10.79 -10.04 10.72
N SER A 50 10.30 -9.23 9.77
CA SER A 50 8.88 -9.24 9.37
C SER A 50 8.38 -10.58 8.81
N HIS A 51 9.27 -11.41 8.27
CA HIS A 51 8.92 -12.71 7.67
C HIS A 51 9.00 -13.89 8.65
N SER A 52 9.34 -13.64 9.92
CA SER A 52 9.45 -14.68 10.95
C SER A 52 8.99 -14.25 12.35
N GLY A 53 8.62 -12.98 12.54
CA GLY A 53 8.21 -12.41 13.82
C GLY A 53 6.70 -12.13 13.91
N THR A 54 6.36 -11.06 14.63
CA THR A 54 4.98 -10.70 14.99
C THR A 54 4.05 -10.57 13.78
N ALA A 55 4.53 -10.05 12.65
CA ALA A 55 3.70 -9.94 11.44
C ALA A 55 3.20 -11.32 10.95
N GLN A 56 4.04 -12.37 11.01
CA GLN A 56 3.62 -13.72 10.65
C GLN A 56 2.71 -14.35 11.71
N ALA A 57 2.89 -14.01 12.98
CA ALA A 57 1.98 -14.46 14.03
C ALA A 57 0.59 -13.80 13.89
N ALA A 58 0.55 -12.54 13.47
CA ALA A 58 -0.69 -11.77 13.32
C ALA A 58 -1.59 -12.25 12.17
N ARG A 59 -1.05 -12.99 11.19
CA ARG A 59 -1.82 -13.52 10.05
C ARG A 59 -2.80 -14.64 10.43
N GLN A 60 -2.70 -15.18 11.65
CA GLN A 60 -3.52 -16.33 12.07
C GLN A 60 -5.00 -15.94 12.15
N PRO A 61 -5.93 -16.82 11.73
CA PRO A 61 -7.36 -16.59 11.90
C PRO A 61 -7.77 -16.34 13.35
N LEU A 62 -8.78 -15.49 13.54
CA LEU A 62 -9.47 -15.32 14.82
C LEU A 62 -10.87 -15.96 14.73
N GLY A 63 -10.95 -17.23 15.10
CA GLY A 63 -12.18 -18.01 14.96
C GLY A 63 -12.59 -18.16 13.48
N ARG A 64 -13.75 -17.61 13.10
CA ARG A 64 -14.25 -17.58 11.71
C ARG A 64 -13.85 -16.30 10.95
N ILE A 65 -12.96 -15.47 11.51
CA ILE A 65 -12.41 -14.27 10.86
C ILE A 65 -11.06 -14.62 10.23
N LEU A 66 -10.95 -14.41 8.91
CA LEU A 66 -9.75 -14.67 8.12
C LEU A 66 -9.14 -13.35 7.64
N PHE A 67 -7.82 -13.22 7.75
CA PHE A 67 -7.09 -12.07 7.21
C PHE A 67 -6.57 -12.38 5.81
N ALA A 68 -6.64 -11.41 4.90
CA ALA A 68 -6.39 -11.63 3.47
C ALA A 68 -5.56 -10.52 2.79
N ASN A 69 -4.85 -9.69 3.56
CA ASN A 69 -4.04 -8.60 3.00
C ASN A 69 -2.56 -8.98 2.82
N THR A 70 -1.80 -8.15 2.11
CA THR A 70 -0.33 -8.25 1.97
C THR A 70 0.42 -8.10 3.29
N ASP A 71 -0.18 -7.50 4.32
CA ASP A 71 0.39 -7.47 5.66
C ASP A 71 0.58 -8.88 6.26
N ASN A 72 -0.15 -9.89 5.77
CA ASN A 72 -0.05 -11.28 6.24
C ASN A 72 1.32 -11.92 6.01
N ASP A 73 2.01 -11.53 4.94
CA ASP A 73 3.36 -12.02 4.62
C ASP A 73 4.40 -10.89 4.56
N ALA A 74 4.01 -9.66 4.89
CA ALA A 74 4.84 -8.46 4.81
C ALA A 74 5.45 -8.20 3.43
N ALA A 75 4.76 -8.62 2.36
CA ALA A 75 5.19 -8.45 0.98
C ALA A 75 4.20 -7.56 0.19
N PRO A 76 4.57 -6.32 -0.18
CA PRO A 76 3.66 -5.36 -0.81
C PRO A 76 3.49 -5.59 -2.32
N ALA A 77 3.38 -6.85 -2.75
CA ALA A 77 3.15 -7.17 -4.16
C ALA A 77 1.66 -7.46 -4.42
N PHE A 78 1.23 -7.14 -5.64
CA PHE A 78 -0.14 -7.40 -6.08
C PHE A 78 -0.46 -8.90 -6.05
N GLU A 79 0.49 -9.73 -6.47
CA GLU A 79 0.39 -11.18 -6.50
C GLU A 79 0.18 -11.75 -5.09
N ASN A 80 0.84 -11.19 -4.09
CA ASN A 80 0.64 -11.56 -2.69
C ASN A 80 -0.79 -11.23 -2.24
N ALA A 81 -1.29 -10.03 -2.58
CA ALA A 81 -2.66 -9.62 -2.27
C ALA A 81 -3.69 -10.60 -2.85
N VAL A 82 -3.56 -10.92 -4.15
CA VAL A 82 -4.45 -11.85 -4.85
C VAL A 82 -4.36 -13.26 -4.24
N ALA A 83 -3.15 -13.75 -3.97
CA ALA A 83 -2.95 -15.06 -3.39
C ALA A 83 -3.56 -15.19 -1.98
N HIS A 84 -3.40 -14.16 -1.12
CA HIS A 84 -4.02 -14.15 0.20
C HIS A 84 -5.55 -14.08 0.12
N GLY A 85 -6.08 -13.27 -0.78
CA GLY A 85 -7.52 -13.21 -1.07
C GLY A 85 -8.10 -14.56 -1.46
N ALA A 86 -7.48 -15.23 -2.43
CA ALA A 86 -7.91 -16.55 -2.90
C ALA A 86 -7.87 -17.61 -1.78
N ARG A 87 -6.76 -17.68 -1.02
CA ARG A 87 -6.62 -18.62 0.10
C ARG A 87 -7.65 -18.38 1.19
N ALA A 88 -7.90 -17.12 1.55
CA ALA A 88 -8.91 -16.77 2.55
C ALA A 88 -10.33 -17.16 2.07
N ALA A 89 -10.65 -16.98 0.79
CA ALA A 89 -11.92 -17.41 0.23
C ALA A 89 -12.10 -18.94 0.29
N GLU A 90 -11.06 -19.71 -0.07
CA GLU A 90 -11.07 -21.18 0.04
C GLU A 90 -11.30 -21.65 1.48
N GLN A 91 -10.58 -21.04 2.43
CA GLN A 91 -10.75 -21.31 3.86
C GLN A 91 -12.15 -20.95 4.36
N ALA A 92 -12.70 -19.81 3.94
CA ALA A 92 -14.05 -19.40 4.31
C ALA A 92 -15.10 -20.41 3.81
N MET A 93 -14.99 -20.85 2.55
CA MET A 93 -15.88 -21.86 1.99
C MET A 93 -15.80 -23.19 2.75
N ALA A 94 -14.61 -23.59 3.20
CA ALA A 94 -14.46 -24.79 4.02
C ALA A 94 -15.12 -24.64 5.40
N LEU A 95 -14.97 -23.49 6.05
CA LEU A 95 -15.59 -23.20 7.35
C LEU A 95 -17.12 -23.15 7.28
N LEU A 96 -17.69 -22.66 6.19
CA LEU A 96 -19.15 -22.57 6.01
C LEU A 96 -19.82 -23.92 5.76
N LYS A 97 -19.06 -24.94 5.38
CA LYS A 97 -19.56 -26.31 5.16
C LYS A 97 -19.57 -27.16 6.44
N GLN A 98 -19.07 -26.62 7.56
CA GLN A 98 -19.01 -27.26 8.89
C GLN A 98 -20.09 -26.68 9.80
#